data_AF-A0A9P7JAB2-F1
#
_entry.id   AF-A0A9P7JAB2-F1
#
_cell.length_a   1.000
_cell.length_b   1.000
_cell.length_c   1.000
_cell.angle_alpha   90.00
_cell.angle_beta   90.00
_cell.angle_gamma   90.00
#
_symmetry.space_group_name_H-M   'P 1'
#
loop_
_entity.id
_entity.type
_entity.pdbx_description
1 polymer ?
#
loop_
_entity_poly.entity_id
_entity_poly.type
_entity_poly.pdbx_seq_one_letter_code
_entity_poly.pdbx_strand_id
1 'polypeptide(L)' 'LQIQQQCITASIHHVDPLGTVLQQCTMIQWQQYKVSRPNALWHMDGHHKLIRWGIVIHGIIDG' A
#
# COMPACT_ATOMS: atom_id res chain seq x y z
N LEU A 1 11.20 0.40 -21.01
CA LEU A 1 12.45 -0.01 -20.31
C LEU A 1 12.25 -1.32 -19.53
N GLN A 2 11.77 -2.39 -20.18
CA GLN A 2 11.56 -3.68 -19.49
C GLN A 2 12.86 -4.47 -19.24
N ILE A 3 13.89 -4.24 -20.07
CA ILE A 3 15.17 -4.97 -20.01
C ILE A 3 15.95 -4.63 -18.72
N GLN A 4 15.92 -3.37 -18.28
CA GLN A 4 16.63 -2.95 -17.07
C GLN A 4 16.00 -3.50 -15.78
N GLN A 5 14.66 -3.60 -15.72
CA GLN A 5 13.97 -4.08 -14.53
C GLN A 5 14.29 -5.56 -14.25
N GLN A 6 14.35 -6.39 -15.29
CA GLN A 6 14.68 -7.82 -15.13
C GLN A 6 16.09 -8.04 -14.58
N CYS A 7 17.07 -7.27 -15.05
CA CYS A 7 18.44 -7.35 -14.55
C CYS A 7 18.56 -6.91 -13.08
N ILE A 8 17.85 -5.84 -12.70
CA ILE A 8 17.84 -5.34 -11.31
C ILE A 8 17.20 -6.37 -10.37
N THR A 9 16.04 -6.93 -10.74
CA THR A 9 15.36 -7.95 -9.94
C THR A 9 16.20 -9.21 -9.79
N ALA A 10 16.86 -9.67 -10.85
CA ALA A 10 17.75 -10.84 -10.79
C ALA A 10 18.94 -10.61 -9.85
N SER A 11 19.52 -9.41 -9.85
CA SER A 11 20.62 -9.07 -8.94
C SER A 11 20.17 -8.99 -7.48
N ILE A 12 18.99 -8.44 -7.21
CA ILE A 12 18.41 -8.38 -5.85
C ILE A 12 18.12 -9.78 -5.32
N HIS A 13 17.53 -10.65 -6.16
CA HIS A 13 17.24 -12.03 -5.79
C HIS A 13 18.52 -12.85 -5.49
N HIS A 14 19.63 -12.53 -6.14
CA HIS A 14 20.92 -13.19 -5.86
C HIS A 14 21.50 -12.73 -4.51
N VAL A 15 21.46 -11.43 -4.23
CA VAL A 15 22.05 -10.87 -2.99
C VAL A 15 21.20 -11.20 -1.76
N ASP A 16 19.88 -11.22 -1.89
CA ASP A 16 18.96 -11.50 -0.79
C ASP A 16 17.75 -12.34 -1.24
N PRO A 17 17.94 -13.67 -1.39
CA PRO A 17 16.85 -14.56 -1.77
C PRO A 17 15.77 -14.64 -0.68
N LEU A 18 16.15 -14.54 0.60
CA LEU A 18 15.20 -14.63 1.71
C LEU A 18 14.31 -13.38 1.80
N GLY A 19 14.91 -12.19 1.74
CA GLY A 19 14.19 -10.93 1.70
C GLY A 19 13.34 -10.77 0.45
N THR A 20 13.77 -11.32 -0.69
CA THR A 20 12.95 -11.35 -1.91
C THR A 20 11.72 -12.24 -1.76
N VAL A 21 11.87 -13.44 -1.19
CA VAL A 21 10.74 -14.34 -0.91
C VAL A 21 9.79 -13.72 0.12
N LEU A 22 10.33 -13.13 1.20
CA LEU A 22 9.53 -12.44 2.21
C LEU A 22 8.78 -11.24 1.62
N GLN A 23 9.41 -10.44 0.74
CA GLN A 23 8.74 -9.35 0.03
C GLN A 23 7.69 -9.85 -0.95
N GLN A 24 7.90 -10.98 -1.64
CA GLN A 24 6.88 -11.58 -2.50
C GLN A 24 5.69 -12.09 -1.69
N CYS A 25 5.93 -12.69 -0.53
CA CYS A 25 4.88 -13.13 0.39
C CYS A 25 4.17 -11.95 1.07
N THR A 26 4.89 -10.87 1.34
CA THR A 26 4.38 -9.63 1.96
C THR A 26 3.91 -8.62 0.92
N MET A 27 4.02 -8.95 -0.38
CA MET A 27 3.56 -8.11 -1.47
C MET A 27 2.07 -7.90 -1.23
N ILE A 28 1.77 -6.71 -0.75
CA ILE A 28 0.47 -6.28 -0.25
C ILE A 28 -0.55 -6.78 -1.27
N GLN A 29 -1.34 -7.78 -0.87
CA GLN A 29 -2.42 -8.25 -1.72
C GLN A 29 -3.37 -7.07 -1.83
N TRP A 30 -3.28 -6.35 -2.94
CA TRP A 30 -4.26 -5.34 -3.34
C TRP A 30 -5.56 -6.10 -3.55
N GLN A 31 -6.30 -6.30 -2.46
CA GLN A 31 -7.67 -6.76 -2.50
C GLN A 31 -8.41 -5.73 -3.35
N GLN A 32 -8.79 -6.11 -4.56
CA GLN A 32 -9.71 -5.30 -5.34
C GLN A 32 -11.01 -5.24 -4.53
N TYR A 33 -11.32 -4.06 -3.99
CA TYR A 33 -12.55 -3.83 -3.26
C TYR A 33 -13.72 -4.06 -4.21
N LYS A 34 -14.35 -5.23 -4.11
CA LYS A 34 -15.55 -5.56 -4.88
C LYS A 34 -16.76 -4.95 -4.17
N VAL A 35 -16.87 -3.64 -4.22
CA VAL A 35 -18.03 -2.91 -3.69
C VAL A 35 -19.25 -3.20 -4.56
N SER A 36 -20.39 -3.50 -3.94
CA SER A 36 -21.62 -3.83 -4.67
C SER A 36 -22.16 -2.63 -5.46
N ARG A 37 -21.79 -1.39 -5.10
CA ARG A 37 -22.31 -0.13 -5.67
C ARG A 37 -21.25 0.98 -5.55
N PRO A 38 -21.18 1.96 -6.48
CA PRO A 38 -20.17 3.02 -6.53
C PRO A 38 -20.34 4.14 -5.47
N ASN A 39 -20.65 3.77 -4.22
CA ASN A 39 -20.71 4.66 -3.04
C ASN A 39 -20.78 3.84 -1.73
N ALA A 40 -20.39 2.56 -1.78
CA ALA A 40 -20.62 1.60 -0.70
C ALA A 40 -19.47 1.57 0.32
N LEU A 41 -18.34 2.24 0.02
CA LEU A 41 -17.14 2.22 0.84
C LEU A 41 -16.63 3.65 1.00
N TRP A 42 -16.83 4.18 2.20
CA TRP A 42 -16.32 5.49 2.60
C TRP A 42 -15.13 5.27 3.51
N HIS A 43 -13.96 5.76 3.10
CA HIS A 43 -12.77 5.75 3.94
C HIS A 43 -12.75 7.03 4.77
N MET A 44 -12.98 6.90 6.08
CA MET A 44 -12.80 7.98 7.05
C MET A 44 -11.49 7.74 7.79
N ASP A 45 -10.50 8.60 7.59
CA ASP A 45 -9.24 8.55 8.33
C ASP A 45 -9.07 9.79 9.22
N GLY A 46 -8.68 9.54 10.47
CA GLY A 46 -8.49 10.57 11.49
C GLY A 46 -7.02 10.89 11.66
N HIS A 47 -6.60 12.08 11.24
CA HIS A 47 -5.25 12.56 11.48
C HIS A 47 -5.13 13.23 12.86
N HIS A 48 -4.74 12.43 13.86
CA HIS A 48 -4.72 12.85 15.27
C HIS A 48 -3.38 13.43 15.73
N LYS A 49 -2.38 13.58 14.86
CA LYS A 49 -1.05 14.09 15.27
C LYS A 49 -1.09 15.50 15.85
N LEU A 50 -2.11 16.29 15.49
CA LEU A 50 -2.28 17.65 15.96
C LEU A 50 -3.20 17.77 17.19
N ILE A 51 -3.62 16.64 17.78
CA ILE A 51 -4.54 16.64 18.92
C ILE A 51 -3.97 17.38 20.15
N ARG A 52 -2.64 17.39 20.31
CA ARG A 52 -1.96 18.13 21.39
C ARG A 52 -2.17 19.65 21.28
N TRP A 53 -2.52 20.14 20.09
CA TRP A 53 -2.84 21.54 19.81
C TRP A 53 -4.36 21.76 19.67
N GLY A 54 -5.18 20.76 19.98
CA GLY A 54 -6.64 20.81 19.88
C GLY A 54 -7.18 20.68 18.45
N ILE A 55 -6.34 20.31 17.48
CA ILE A 55 -6.73 20.20 16.07
C ILE A 55 -6.78 18.73 15.67
N VAL A 56 -7.93 18.29 15.15
CA VAL A 56 -8.11 16.95 14.59
C VAL A 56 -8.64 17.11 13.17
N ILE A 57 -7.93 16.54 12.21
CA ILE A 57 -8.32 16.61 10.80
C ILE A 57 -8.86 15.24 10.40
N HIS A 58 -10.14 15.18 10.01
CA HIS A 58 -10.75 13.98 9.46
C HIS A 58 -10.86 14.13 7.95
N GLY A 59 -10.24 13.21 7.22
CA GLY A 59 -10.39 13.10 5.78
C GLY A 59 -11.42 12.03 5.45
N ILE A 60 -12.38 12.35 4.60
CA ILE A 60 -13.34 11.37 4.08
C ILE A 60 -13.15 11.29 2.58
N ILE A 61 -12.85 10.08 2.08
CA ILE A 61 -12.62 9.81 0.66
C ILE A 61 -13.51 8.63 0.26
N ASP A 62 -14.23 8.78 -0.86
CA ASP A 62 -15.03 7.71 -1.49
C ASP A 62 -14.10 6.78 -2.29
N GLY A 63 -14.32 5.47 -2.16
CA GLY A 63 -13.44 4.40 -2.67
C GLY A 63 -13.91 3.71 -3.93
#